data_AF-A0A0M3HIB8-F1
#
_entry.id   AF-A0A0M3HIB8-F1
#
_cell.length_a   1.000
_cell.length_b   1.000
_cell.length_c   1.000
_cell.angle_alpha   90.00
_cell.angle_beta   90.00
_cell.angle_gamma   90.00
#
_symmetry.space_group_name_H-M   'P 1'
#
loop_
_entity.id
_entity.type
_entity.pdbx_description
1 polymer ?
#
loop_
_entity_poly.entity_id
_entity_poly.type
_entity_poly.pdbx_seq_one_letter_code
_entity_poly.pdbx_strand_id
1 'polypeptide(L)'
;MYASDFHEIFYLKYFLEDGSWMMRALLPENVPRLFDLIRVADRAVLPAFYYALRDTLVADDIATATRVGVGGRERHRVVTLKGEVVEPSGTMTGGGRSEQRGRIGQDIKVDTSKDSAKEIAALQNYLDEEQERLVDIRRSIQQLEKRLNSVKTDYDRVKRNEQNLKTDIGPLEEKIEGLEKRLKEQKVRAKEAAADERAVEKAKQKVAELEK
;
A
#
# COMPACT_ATOMS: atom_id res chain seq x y z
N MET A 1 -26.32 -48.51 -46.19
CA MET A 1 -27.61 -47.94 -45.74
C MET A 1 -27.87 -48.41 -44.31
N TYR A 2 -27.19 -47.82 -43.32
CA TYR A 2 -27.43 -47.99 -41.88
C TYR A 2 -26.55 -46.97 -41.14
N ALA A 3 -27.00 -45.72 -41.01
CA ALA A 3 -26.32 -44.69 -40.22
C ALA A 3 -27.23 -43.49 -39.86
N SER A 4 -28.53 -43.71 -39.66
CA SER A 4 -29.48 -42.62 -39.37
C SER A 4 -30.32 -42.80 -38.10
N ASP A 5 -30.33 -43.99 -37.48
CA ASP A 5 -31.41 -44.31 -36.53
C ASP A 5 -30.99 -44.31 -35.05
N PHE A 6 -29.77 -43.87 -34.72
CA PHE A 6 -29.31 -43.80 -33.32
C PHE A 6 -29.39 -42.39 -32.70
N HIS A 7 -29.56 -41.34 -33.51
CA HIS A 7 -29.65 -39.96 -33.00
C HIS A 7 -31.10 -39.47 -32.76
N GLU A 8 -32.10 -40.06 -33.42
CA GLU A 8 -33.50 -39.66 -33.23
C GLU A 8 -34.16 -40.23 -31.97
N ILE A 9 -33.64 -41.33 -31.41
CA ILE A 9 -34.30 -42.03 -30.29
C ILE A 9 -34.00 -41.40 -28.92
N PHE A 10 -32.96 -40.57 -28.79
CA PHE A 10 -32.63 -39.96 -27.49
C PHE A 10 -33.37 -38.63 -27.22
N TYR A 11 -33.77 -37.91 -28.27
CA TYR A 11 -34.40 -36.59 -28.14
C TYR A 11 -35.94 -36.61 -28.08
N LEU A 12 -36.59 -37.69 -28.54
CA LEU A 12 -38.05 -37.70 -28.75
C LEU A 12 -38.87 -38.44 -27.69
N LYS A 13 -38.26 -39.03 -26.66
CA LYS A 13 -39.01 -39.89 -25.70
C LYS A 13 -39.47 -39.20 -24.41
N TYR A 14 -39.29 -37.89 -24.25
CA TYR A 14 -39.38 -37.24 -22.93
C TYR A 14 -40.09 -35.88 -22.89
N PHE A 15 -40.99 -35.60 -23.83
CA PHE A 15 -41.87 -34.43 -23.81
C PHE A 15 -43.28 -34.88 -23.41
N LEU A 16 -43.78 -34.44 -22.25
CA LEU A 16 -45.17 -34.66 -21.85
C LEU A 16 -46.09 -33.70 -22.63
N GLU A 17 -47.35 -34.10 -22.84
CA GLU A 17 -48.35 -33.35 -23.63
C GLU A 17 -48.65 -31.94 -23.06
N ASP A 18 -48.27 -31.67 -21.82
CA ASP A 18 -48.40 -30.39 -21.14
C ASP A 18 -47.21 -29.42 -21.35
N GLY A 19 -46.21 -29.84 -22.14
CA GLY A 19 -45.02 -29.03 -22.42
C GLY A 19 -43.92 -29.14 -21.37
N SER A 20 -44.02 -30.08 -20.43
CA SER A 20 -42.98 -30.35 -19.44
C SER A 20 -42.02 -31.47 -19.88
N TRP A 21 -40.73 -31.29 -19.59
CA TRP A 21 -39.71 -32.33 -19.78
C TRP A 21 -39.76 -33.32 -18.61
N MET A 22 -39.79 -34.62 -18.91
CA MET A 22 -39.96 -35.71 -17.94
C MET A 22 -38.74 -35.93 -17.00
N MET A 23 -37.85 -34.94 -16.83
CA MET A 23 -36.63 -35.01 -16.02
C MET A 23 -36.62 -34.11 -14.78
N ARG A 24 -37.77 -33.61 -14.34
CA ARG A 24 -37.84 -32.88 -13.05
C ARG A 24 -37.46 -33.73 -11.83
N ALA A 25 -37.46 -35.06 -11.96
CA ALA A 25 -37.42 -35.98 -10.82
C ALA A 25 -36.04 -36.62 -10.51
N LEU A 26 -34.96 -36.29 -11.24
CA LEU A 26 -33.66 -36.99 -11.11
C LEU A 26 -32.48 -36.09 -10.75
N LEU A 27 -32.69 -34.80 -10.55
CA LEU A 27 -31.60 -33.88 -10.20
C LEU A 27 -31.37 -33.86 -8.68
N PRO A 28 -30.10 -33.83 -8.22
CA PRO A 28 -29.77 -33.76 -6.81
C PRO A 28 -30.47 -32.57 -6.14
N GLU A 29 -31.09 -32.79 -4.98
CA GLU A 29 -31.83 -31.78 -4.21
C GLU A 29 -32.95 -31.05 -4.98
N ASN A 30 -33.44 -31.61 -6.10
CA ASN A 30 -34.52 -31.02 -6.92
C ASN A 30 -34.21 -29.59 -7.42
N VAL A 31 -32.93 -29.23 -7.56
CA VAL A 31 -32.56 -27.95 -8.17
C VAL A 31 -32.79 -27.98 -9.69
N PRO A 32 -33.35 -26.92 -10.27
CA PRO A 32 -33.64 -26.86 -11.69
C PRO A 32 -32.35 -26.74 -12.52
N ARG A 33 -32.36 -27.35 -13.71
CA ARG A 33 -31.33 -27.12 -14.72
C ARG A 33 -31.62 -25.83 -15.46
N LEU A 34 -30.60 -24.99 -15.62
CA LEU A 34 -30.70 -23.67 -16.24
C LEU A 34 -31.25 -23.73 -17.67
N PHE A 35 -30.86 -24.74 -18.44
CA PHE A 35 -31.37 -24.95 -19.80
C PHE A 35 -32.89 -25.11 -19.84
N ASP A 36 -33.49 -25.79 -18.85
CA ASP A 36 -34.93 -26.04 -18.81
C ASP A 36 -35.75 -24.78 -18.47
N LEU A 37 -35.08 -23.74 -17.96
CA LEU A 37 -35.69 -22.43 -17.68
C LEU A 37 -35.75 -21.53 -18.91
N ILE A 38 -35.07 -21.88 -20.00
CA ILE A 38 -34.98 -21.05 -21.19
C ILE A 38 -36.21 -21.23 -22.09
N ARG A 39 -36.78 -20.11 -22.48
CA ARG A 39 -37.86 -20.03 -23.46
C ARG A 39 -37.35 -19.31 -24.69
N VAL A 40 -37.45 -19.95 -25.85
CA VAL A 40 -37.05 -19.40 -27.15
C VAL A 40 -38.25 -19.38 -28.09
N ALA A 41 -38.31 -18.36 -28.96
CA ALA A 41 -39.34 -18.25 -29.99
C ALA A 41 -39.16 -19.30 -31.09
N ASP A 42 -37.92 -19.48 -31.56
CA ASP A 42 -37.54 -20.54 -32.48
C ASP A 42 -36.90 -21.70 -31.72
N ARG A 43 -37.46 -22.91 -31.83
CA ARG A 43 -36.90 -24.09 -31.17
C ARG A 43 -35.65 -24.64 -31.86
N ALA A 44 -35.40 -24.27 -33.12
CA ALA A 44 -34.21 -24.72 -33.86
C ALA A 44 -32.90 -24.24 -33.22
N VAL A 45 -32.93 -23.18 -32.38
CA VAL A 45 -31.74 -22.68 -31.68
C VAL A 45 -31.46 -23.37 -30.34
N LEU A 46 -32.35 -24.23 -29.85
CA LEU A 46 -32.15 -24.96 -28.59
C LEU A 46 -30.84 -25.76 -28.53
N PRO A 47 -30.34 -26.39 -29.61
CA PRO A 47 -29.04 -27.05 -29.59
C PRO A 47 -27.88 -26.11 -29.27
N ALA A 48 -27.92 -24.86 -29.72
CA ALA A 48 -26.89 -23.85 -29.42
C ALA A 48 -26.92 -23.44 -27.95
N PHE A 49 -28.12 -23.28 -27.37
CA PHE A 49 -28.28 -23.03 -25.94
C PHE A 49 -27.80 -24.22 -25.10
N TYR A 50 -28.11 -25.45 -25.52
CA TYR A 50 -27.63 -26.63 -24.81
C TYR A 50 -26.11 -26.77 -24.90
N TYR A 51 -25.50 -26.44 -26.05
CA TYR A 51 -24.05 -26.40 -26.20
C TYR A 51 -23.38 -25.46 -25.19
N ALA A 52 -23.94 -24.26 -24.99
CA ALA A 52 -23.40 -23.24 -24.10
C ALA A 52 -23.65 -23.53 -22.61
N LEU A 53 -24.81 -24.08 -22.26
CA LEU A 53 -25.26 -24.21 -20.87
C LEU A 53 -25.08 -25.61 -20.30
N ARG A 54 -25.13 -26.64 -21.16
CA ARG A 54 -25.04 -28.05 -20.76
C ARG A 54 -26.00 -28.34 -19.60
N ASP A 55 -25.57 -29.22 -18.70
CA ASP A 55 -26.32 -29.60 -17.50
C ASP A 55 -25.99 -28.69 -16.31
N THR A 56 -25.91 -27.37 -16.55
CA THR A 56 -25.71 -26.38 -15.47
C THR A 56 -26.97 -26.31 -14.60
N LEU A 57 -26.80 -26.51 -13.29
CA LEU A 57 -27.86 -26.41 -12.29
C LEU A 57 -27.93 -25.00 -11.69
N VAL A 58 -29.09 -24.64 -11.16
CA VAL A 58 -29.31 -23.35 -10.50
C VAL A 58 -29.63 -23.58 -9.03
N ALA A 59 -28.89 -22.92 -8.14
CA ALA A 59 -29.10 -22.96 -6.69
C ALA A 59 -29.41 -21.56 -6.14
N ASP A 60 -30.03 -21.48 -4.97
CA ASP A 60 -30.35 -20.21 -4.34
C ASP A 60 -29.10 -19.51 -3.76
N ASP A 61 -28.14 -20.30 -3.26
CA ASP A 61 -26.95 -19.82 -2.55
C ASP A 61 -25.72 -20.71 -2.81
N ILE A 62 -24.54 -20.18 -2.46
CA ILE A 62 -23.25 -20.84 -2.69
C ILE A 62 -23.04 -22.12 -1.85
N ALA A 63 -23.66 -22.22 -0.68
CA ALA A 63 -23.55 -23.41 0.16
C ALA A 63 -24.29 -24.58 -0.46
N THR A 64 -25.51 -24.33 -0.96
CA THR A 64 -26.31 -25.28 -1.73
C THR A 64 -25.60 -25.61 -3.05
N ALA A 65 -25.07 -24.61 -3.77
CA ALA A 65 -24.31 -24.84 -5.00
C ALA A 65 -23.09 -25.74 -4.80
N THR A 66 -22.36 -25.56 -3.69
CA THR A 66 -21.19 -26.39 -3.35
C THR A 66 -21.62 -27.81 -3.01
N ARG A 67 -22.66 -27.98 -2.18
CA ARG A 67 -23.16 -29.30 -1.78
C ARG A 67 -23.67 -30.10 -2.99
N VAL A 68 -24.41 -29.46 -3.89
CA VAL A 68 -24.92 -30.08 -5.11
C VAL A 68 -23.81 -30.31 -6.15
N GLY A 69 -22.92 -29.33 -6.34
CA GLY A 69 -21.94 -29.36 -7.42
C GLY A 69 -20.77 -30.32 -7.19
N VAL A 70 -20.28 -30.43 -5.96
CA VAL A 70 -19.11 -31.28 -5.63
C VAL A 70 -19.33 -32.25 -4.47
N GLY A 71 -20.45 -32.14 -3.73
CA GLY A 71 -20.74 -32.99 -2.57
C GLY A 71 -21.44 -34.31 -2.91
N GLY A 72 -21.93 -34.47 -4.14
CA GLY A 72 -22.59 -35.69 -4.62
C GLY A 72 -21.63 -36.73 -5.23
N ARG A 73 -22.19 -37.87 -5.65
CA ARG A 73 -21.47 -38.91 -6.41
C ARG A 73 -21.07 -38.41 -7.81
N GLU A 74 -21.92 -37.58 -8.40
CA GLU A 74 -21.69 -36.91 -9.67
C GLU A 74 -21.36 -35.45 -9.42
N ARG A 75 -20.49 -34.89 -10.27
CA ARG A 75 -20.07 -33.50 -10.19
C ARG A 75 -20.83 -32.69 -11.23
N HIS A 76 -21.41 -31.59 -10.80
CA HIS A 76 -22.22 -30.72 -11.64
C HIS A 76 -21.67 -29.29 -11.62
N ARG A 77 -21.87 -28.59 -12.74
CA ARG A 77 -21.70 -27.14 -12.78
C ARG A 77 -22.93 -26.50 -12.17
N VAL A 78 -22.78 -25.64 -11.16
CA VAL A 78 -23.90 -25.01 -10.46
C VAL A 78 -23.70 -23.50 -10.40
N VAL A 79 -24.73 -22.73 -10.75
CA VAL A 79 -24.74 -21.28 -10.64
C VAL A 79 -25.75 -20.83 -9.58
N THR A 80 -25.41 -19.84 -8.78
CA THR A 80 -26.32 -19.27 -7.78
C THR A 80 -27.19 -18.17 -8.39
N LEU A 81 -28.32 -17.83 -7.77
CA LEU A 81 -29.14 -16.67 -8.17
C LEU A 81 -28.37 -15.35 -8.13
N LYS A 82 -27.28 -15.28 -7.36
CA LYS A 82 -26.38 -14.11 -7.26
C LYS A 82 -25.27 -14.11 -8.32
N GLY A 83 -25.20 -15.14 -9.16
CA GLY A 83 -24.21 -15.27 -10.23
C GLY A 83 -22.88 -15.89 -9.80
N GLU A 84 -22.81 -16.53 -8.64
CA GLU A 84 -21.63 -17.30 -8.23
C GLU A 84 -21.65 -18.66 -8.94
N VAL A 85 -20.50 -19.17 -9.40
CA VAL A 85 -20.44 -20.45 -10.13
C VAL A 85 -19.50 -21.42 -9.43
N VAL A 86 -19.97 -22.65 -9.24
CA VAL A 86 -19.18 -23.82 -8.84
C VAL A 86 -19.01 -24.70 -10.06
N GLU A 87 -17.77 -24.87 -10.51
CA GLU A 87 -17.43 -25.77 -11.61
C GLU A 87 -17.23 -27.21 -11.11
N PRO A 88 -17.42 -28.24 -11.96
CA PRO A 88 -17.18 -29.64 -11.58
C PRO A 88 -15.75 -29.90 -11.09
N SER A 89 -14.78 -29.10 -11.55
CA SER A 89 -13.38 -29.13 -11.06
C SER A 89 -13.26 -28.78 -9.57
N GLY A 90 -14.29 -28.16 -8.97
CA GLY A 90 -14.25 -27.55 -7.65
C GLY A 90 -13.78 -26.10 -7.66
N THR A 91 -13.50 -25.53 -8.83
CA THR A 91 -13.25 -24.09 -8.96
C THR A 91 -14.52 -23.32 -8.65
N MET A 92 -14.42 -22.33 -7.77
CA MET A 92 -15.54 -21.45 -7.41
C MET A 92 -15.25 -20.02 -7.88
N THR A 93 -16.24 -19.38 -8.49
CA THR A 93 -16.21 -17.96 -8.84
C THR A 93 -17.26 -17.24 -8.00
N GLY A 94 -16.80 -16.38 -7.10
CA GLY A 94 -17.63 -15.58 -6.21
C GLY A 94 -16.78 -14.45 -5.67
N GLY A 95 -17.06 -13.22 -6.09
CA GLY A 95 -16.20 -12.07 -5.78
C GLY A 95 -16.29 -10.96 -6.80
N GLY A 96 -17.47 -10.37 -6.96
CA GLY A 96 -17.68 -9.18 -7.77
C GLY A 96 -18.78 -8.33 -7.15
N ARG A 97 -18.52 -7.03 -6.98
CA ARG A 97 -19.50 -6.07 -6.42
C ARG A 97 -20.68 -5.82 -7.38
N SER A 98 -20.62 -6.35 -8.60
CA SER A 98 -21.62 -6.19 -9.64
C SER A 98 -22.14 -7.55 -10.13
N GLU A 99 -23.44 -7.78 -9.97
CA GLU A 99 -24.12 -8.88 -10.64
C GLU A 99 -24.20 -8.58 -12.15
N GLN A 100 -23.80 -9.54 -12.99
CA GLN A 100 -23.95 -9.40 -14.44
C GLN A 100 -25.42 -9.62 -14.82
N ARG A 101 -26.15 -8.54 -15.11
CA ARG A 101 -27.56 -8.55 -15.54
C ARG A 101 -27.69 -8.15 -17.02
N GLY A 102 -28.79 -8.54 -17.66
CA GLY A 102 -29.18 -8.03 -18.98
C GLY A 102 -28.55 -8.67 -20.22
N ARG A 103 -27.86 -9.82 -20.08
CA ARG A 103 -27.25 -10.55 -21.21
C ARG A 103 -28.21 -11.48 -21.95
N ILE A 104 -29.36 -11.78 -21.36
CA ILE A 104 -30.44 -12.55 -21.98
C ILE A 104 -31.54 -11.55 -22.32
N GLY A 105 -31.99 -11.55 -23.57
CA GLY A 105 -32.96 -10.60 -24.13
C GLY A 105 -34.28 -10.59 -23.37
N GLN A 106 -34.34 -9.81 -22.31
CA GLN A 106 -35.52 -9.06 -21.92
C GLN A 106 -35.32 -7.65 -22.46
N ASP A 107 -36.39 -6.91 -22.76
CA ASP A 107 -36.38 -5.52 -23.25
C ASP A 107 -35.66 -4.55 -22.28
N ILE A 108 -34.34 -4.66 -22.16
CA ILE A 108 -33.54 -3.90 -21.23
C ILE A 108 -32.75 -2.90 -22.07
N LYS A 109 -33.37 -1.73 -22.29
CA LYS A 109 -32.63 -0.51 -22.61
C LYS A 109 -31.83 -0.09 -21.37
N VAL A 110 -30.65 -0.67 -21.17
CA VAL A 110 -29.68 -0.04 -20.26
C VAL A 110 -29.01 1.07 -21.06
N ASP A 111 -29.42 2.32 -20.85
CA ASP A 111 -28.65 3.47 -21.32
C ASP A 111 -27.43 3.65 -20.42
N THR A 112 -26.34 2.98 -20.75
CA THR A 112 -25.03 3.11 -20.07
C THR A 112 -24.16 4.20 -20.69
N SER A 113 -24.66 4.96 -21.67
CA SER A 113 -23.78 5.69 -22.59
C SER A 113 -23.54 7.15 -22.21
N LYS A 114 -24.46 7.79 -21.47
CA LYS A 114 -24.41 9.26 -21.27
C LYS A 114 -23.98 9.70 -19.88
N ASP A 115 -24.35 8.98 -18.82
CA ASP A 115 -23.95 9.34 -17.46
C ASP A 115 -22.52 8.87 -17.14
N SER A 116 -22.13 7.70 -17.65
CA SER A 116 -20.82 7.11 -17.36
C SER A 116 -19.64 7.88 -17.97
N ALA A 117 -19.79 8.48 -19.15
CA ALA A 117 -18.66 9.17 -19.80
C ALA A 117 -18.27 10.48 -19.08
N LYS A 118 -19.26 11.25 -18.61
CA LYS A 118 -19.01 12.47 -17.82
C LYS A 118 -18.47 12.15 -16.43
N GLU A 119 -19.01 11.11 -15.80
CA GLU A 119 -18.53 10.66 -14.50
C GLU A 119 -17.09 10.13 -14.57
N ILE A 120 -16.76 9.36 -15.61
CA ILE A 120 -15.39 8.92 -15.87
C ILE A 120 -14.45 10.11 -16.09
N ALA A 121 -14.85 11.10 -16.88
CA ALA A 121 -14.02 12.30 -17.10
C ALA A 121 -13.81 13.12 -15.81
N ALA A 122 -14.84 13.25 -14.97
CA ALA A 122 -14.72 13.91 -13.67
C ALA A 122 -13.77 13.15 -12.71
N LEU A 123 -13.87 11.81 -12.69
CA LEU A 123 -12.97 10.96 -11.90
C LEU A 123 -11.52 11.02 -12.41
N GLN A 124 -11.31 11.12 -13.72
CA GLN A 124 -9.98 11.29 -14.32
C GLN A 124 -9.36 12.64 -13.90
N ASN A 125 -10.11 13.74 -14.02
CA ASN A 125 -9.61 15.05 -13.58
C ASN A 125 -9.28 15.07 -12.09
N TYR A 126 -10.15 14.47 -11.26
CA TYR A 126 -9.88 14.34 -9.82
C TYR A 126 -8.63 13.51 -9.53
N LEU A 127 -8.42 12.42 -10.28
CA LEU A 127 -7.22 11.59 -10.15
C LEU A 127 -5.96 12.39 -10.52
N ASP A 128 -5.99 13.16 -11.59
CA ASP A 128 -4.86 13.98 -12.04
C ASP A 128 -4.51 15.06 -11.00
N GLU A 129 -5.51 15.75 -10.44
CA GLU A 129 -5.33 16.74 -9.36
C GLU A 129 -4.67 16.11 -8.11
N GLU A 130 -5.14 14.93 -7.70
CA GLU A 130 -4.57 14.22 -6.55
C GLU A 130 -3.15 13.70 -6.83
N GLN A 131 -2.85 13.33 -8.07
CA GLN A 131 -1.49 12.95 -8.47
C GLN A 131 -0.54 14.15 -8.40
N GLU A 132 -0.96 15.32 -8.86
CA GLU A 132 -0.17 16.56 -8.75
C GLU A 132 0.08 16.93 -7.28
N ARG A 133 -0.97 16.92 -6.44
CA ARG A 133 -0.84 17.15 -4.98
C ARG A 133 0.16 16.20 -4.34
N LEU A 134 0.12 14.92 -4.71
CA LEU A 134 1.04 13.90 -4.20
C LEU A 134 2.49 14.19 -4.60
N VAL A 135 2.74 14.66 -5.83
CA VAL A 135 4.07 15.07 -6.28
C VAL A 135 4.58 16.26 -5.45
N ASP A 136 3.75 17.26 -5.20
CA ASP A 136 4.15 18.44 -4.44
C ASP A 136 4.39 18.14 -2.94
N ILE A 137 3.57 17.28 -2.34
CA ILE A 137 3.81 16.79 -0.98
C ILE A 137 5.14 16.04 -0.91
N ARG A 138 5.44 15.16 -1.89
CA ARG A 138 6.72 14.44 -1.92
C ARG A 138 7.92 15.38 -2.05
N ARG A 139 7.83 16.42 -2.89
CA ARG A 139 8.87 17.45 -2.98
C ARG A 139 9.06 18.18 -1.65
N SER A 140 7.96 18.53 -0.99
CA SER A 140 7.97 19.22 0.30
C SER A 140 8.64 18.35 1.38
N ILE A 141 8.33 17.05 1.44
CA ILE A 141 8.98 16.10 2.34
C ILE A 141 10.49 16.08 2.10
N GLN A 142 10.94 15.92 0.85
CA GLN A 142 12.38 15.90 0.54
C GLN A 142 13.10 17.19 0.94
N GLN A 143 12.45 18.35 0.76
CA GLN A 143 13.02 19.63 1.19
C GLN A 143 13.12 19.73 2.71
N LEU A 144 12.08 19.30 3.43
CA LEU A 144 12.05 19.31 4.90
C LEU A 144 13.09 18.34 5.48
N GLU A 145 13.26 17.16 4.90
CA GLU A 145 14.29 16.20 5.31
C GLU A 145 15.71 16.76 5.13
N LYS A 146 15.98 17.44 4.01
CA LYS A 146 17.26 18.13 3.79
C LYS A 146 17.51 19.20 4.85
N ARG A 147 16.50 20.03 5.15
CA ARG A 147 16.60 21.07 6.18
C ARG A 147 16.81 20.47 7.57
N LEU A 148 16.10 19.39 7.90
CA LEU A 148 16.26 18.68 9.17
C LEU A 148 17.68 18.16 9.34
N ASN A 149 18.24 17.53 8.31
CA ASN A 149 19.61 17.01 8.35
C ASN A 149 20.67 18.13 8.48
N SER A 150 20.47 19.26 7.81
CA SER A 150 21.34 20.44 7.96
C SER A 150 21.30 20.96 9.40
N VAL A 151 20.11 21.20 9.94
CA VAL A 151 19.93 21.71 11.30
C VAL A 151 20.49 20.74 12.33
N LYS A 152 20.33 19.43 12.13
CA LYS A 152 20.89 18.41 13.03
C LYS A 152 22.43 18.43 13.02
N THR A 153 23.04 18.59 11.86
CA THR A 153 24.49 18.68 11.72
C THR A 153 25.03 19.96 12.37
N ASP A 154 24.34 21.08 12.19
CA ASP A 154 24.68 22.35 12.85
C ASP A 154 24.53 22.23 14.37
N TYR A 155 23.47 21.59 14.86
CA TYR A 155 23.26 21.33 16.28
C TYR A 155 24.40 20.49 16.87
N ASP A 156 24.77 19.39 16.22
CA ASP A 156 25.86 18.53 16.69
C ASP A 156 27.20 19.28 16.69
N ARG A 157 27.45 20.15 15.70
CA ARG A 157 28.64 21.02 15.67
C ARG A 157 28.66 21.99 16.85
N VAL A 158 27.56 22.72 17.09
CA VAL A 158 27.46 23.68 18.19
C VAL A 158 27.61 22.98 19.54
N LYS A 159 26.98 21.81 19.70
CA LYS A 159 27.09 21.00 20.91
C LYS A 159 28.52 20.53 21.21
N ARG A 160 29.27 20.10 20.19
CA ARG A 160 30.70 19.77 20.35
C ARG A 160 31.53 20.99 20.73
N ASN A 161 31.28 22.12 20.09
CA ASN A 161 31.98 23.37 20.45
C ASN A 161 31.70 23.79 21.89
N GLU A 162 30.46 23.68 22.34
CA GLU A 162 30.07 23.94 23.73
C GLU A 162 30.84 23.04 24.71
N GLN A 163 30.95 21.75 24.39
CA GLN A 163 31.70 20.80 25.21
C GLN A 163 33.19 21.14 25.26
N ASN A 164 33.82 21.42 24.11
CA ASN A 164 35.22 21.80 24.04
C ASN A 164 35.50 23.07 24.86
N LEU A 165 34.68 24.11 24.70
CA LEU A 165 34.80 25.35 25.47
C LEU A 165 34.65 25.10 26.97
N LYS A 166 33.73 24.22 27.39
CA LYS A 166 33.59 23.83 28.80
C LYS A 166 34.84 23.12 29.33
N THR A 167 35.48 22.28 28.52
CA THR A 167 36.73 21.62 28.89
C THR A 167 37.89 22.61 29.01
N ASP A 168 37.92 23.64 28.15
CA ASP A 168 39.01 24.63 28.13
C ASP A 168 38.95 25.65 29.28
N ILE A 169 37.76 25.91 29.84
CA ILE A 169 37.57 26.91 30.91
C ILE A 169 38.45 26.61 32.13
N GLY A 170 38.42 25.40 32.69
CA GLY A 170 39.16 25.06 33.92
C GLY A 170 40.68 25.27 33.81
N PRO A 171 41.35 24.69 32.79
CA PRO A 171 42.78 24.92 32.58
C PRO A 171 43.15 26.39 32.33
N LEU A 172 42.27 27.17 31.69
CA LEU A 172 42.48 28.60 31.49
C LEU A 172 42.33 29.38 32.80
N GLU A 173 41.36 29.04 33.65
CA GLU A 173 41.19 29.60 34.99
C GLU A 173 42.42 29.34 35.86
N GLU A 174 42.92 28.10 35.91
CA GLU A 174 44.15 27.75 36.64
C GLU A 174 45.38 28.52 36.11
N LYS A 175 45.46 28.70 34.79
CA LYS A 175 46.54 29.46 34.16
C LYS A 175 46.48 30.95 34.53
N ILE A 176 45.28 31.54 34.62
CA ILE A 176 45.08 32.92 35.07
C ILE A 176 45.58 33.05 36.51
N GLU A 177 45.13 32.19 37.42
CA GLU A 177 45.56 32.22 38.84
C GLU A 177 47.08 32.10 38.97
N GLY A 178 47.69 31.19 38.22
CA GLY A 178 49.15 31.01 38.20
C GLY A 178 49.91 32.24 37.70
N LEU A 179 49.41 32.90 36.65
CA LEU A 179 49.99 34.13 36.11
C LEU A 179 49.83 35.31 37.06
N GLU A 180 48.67 35.44 37.72
CA GLU A 180 48.44 36.48 38.73
C GLU A 180 49.39 36.35 39.92
N LYS A 181 49.63 35.12 40.40
CA LYS A 181 50.59 34.86 41.47
C LYS A 181 52.01 35.27 41.04
N ARG A 182 52.44 34.86 39.84
CA ARG A 182 53.76 35.24 39.28
C ARG A 182 53.89 36.75 39.12
N LEU A 183 52.84 37.43 38.65
CA LEU A 183 52.82 38.88 38.52
C LEU A 183 53.01 39.57 39.88
N LYS A 184 52.35 39.06 40.93
CA LYS A 184 52.50 39.57 42.30
C LYS A 184 53.93 39.37 42.81
N GLU A 185 54.51 38.18 42.64
CA GLU A 185 55.89 37.88 43.00
C GLU A 185 56.90 38.79 42.27
N GLN A 186 56.72 38.97 40.95
CA GLN A 186 57.58 39.86 40.16
C GLN A 186 57.45 41.32 40.57
N LYS A 187 56.25 41.81 40.90
CA LYS A 187 56.05 43.17 41.42
C LYS A 187 56.79 43.39 42.74
N VAL A 188 56.81 42.40 43.63
CA VAL A 188 57.58 42.48 44.88
C VAL A 188 59.08 42.54 44.58
N ARG A 189 59.59 41.61 43.76
CA ARG A 189 61.02 41.60 43.36
C ARG A 189 61.45 42.89 42.67
N ALA A 190 60.62 43.45 41.79
CA ALA A 190 60.92 44.72 41.12
C ALA A 190 61.00 45.90 42.11
N LYS A 191 60.14 45.92 43.14
CA LYS A 191 60.22 46.93 44.22
C LYS A 191 61.47 46.74 45.08
N GLU A 192 61.82 45.51 45.41
CA GLU A 192 63.03 45.21 46.17
C GLU A 192 64.30 45.60 45.40
N ALA A 193 64.37 45.26 44.11
CA ALA A 193 65.47 45.66 43.24
C ALA A 193 65.59 47.18 43.06
N ALA A 194 64.47 47.91 42.99
CA ALA A 194 64.47 49.37 42.98
C ALA A 194 64.94 49.96 44.32
N ALA A 195 64.62 49.33 45.46
CA ALA A 195 65.16 49.73 46.76
C ALA A 195 66.67 49.44 46.88
N ASP A 196 67.17 48.45 46.14
CA ASP A 196 68.58 48.06 46.07
C ASP A 196 69.42 48.98 45.17
N GLU A 197 68.84 49.99 44.51
CA GLU A 197 69.59 51.05 43.79
C GLU A 197 70.62 51.73 44.69
N ARG A 198 70.36 51.85 46.00
CA ARG A 198 71.34 52.38 46.97
C ARG A 198 72.55 51.47 47.14
N ALA A 199 72.39 50.15 47.03
CA ALA A 199 73.50 49.21 47.06
C ALA A 199 74.27 49.22 45.73
N VAL A 200 73.55 49.36 44.61
CA VAL A 200 74.14 49.56 43.28
C VAL A 200 74.98 50.85 43.24
N GLU A 201 74.50 51.94 43.82
CA GLU A 201 75.24 53.21 43.86
C GLU A 201 76.49 53.12 44.75
N LYS A 202 76.42 52.42 45.89
CA LYS A 202 77.59 52.10 46.73
C LYS A 202 78.60 51.20 46.01
N ALA A 203 78.12 50.24 45.23
CA ALA A 203 78.98 49.37 44.43
C ALA A 203 79.68 50.15 43.31
N LYS A 204 78.97 51.03 42.60
CA LYS A 204 79.56 51.96 41.62
C LYS A 204 80.62 52.87 42.23
N GLN A 205 80.36 53.41 43.42
CA GLN A 205 81.35 54.23 44.15
C GLN A 205 82.62 53.44 44.48
N LYS A 206 82.48 52.20 44.99
CA LYS A 206 83.63 51.32 45.25
C LYS A 206 84.42 50.95 43.99
N VAL A 207 83.75 50.73 42.87
CA VAL A 207 84.43 50.47 41.59
C VAL A 207 85.21 51.71 41.13
N ALA A 208 84.60 52.90 41.21
CA ALA A 208 85.28 54.15 40.88
C ALA A 208 86.47 54.49 41.81
N GLU A 209 86.43 54.05 43.07
CA GLU A 209 87.56 54.15 44.00
C GLU A 209 88.70 53.18 43.66
N LEU A 210 88.39 51.99 43.12
CA LEU A 210 89.38 50.97 42.73
C LEU A 210 89.97 51.20 41.33
N GLU A 211 89.32 52.00 40.48
CA GLU A 211 89.79 52.39 39.14
C GLU A 211 90.69 53.65 39.14
N LYS A 212 90.93 54.26 40.30
CA LYS A 212 91.90 55.36 40.52
C LYS A 212 93.23 54.83 41.04
#